data_AF-A0AAC9NJE9-F1
#
_entry.id   AF-A0AAC9NJE9-F1
#
_cell.length_a   1.000
_cell.length_b   1.000
_cell.length_c   1.000
_cell.angle_alpha   90.00
_cell.angle_beta   90.00
_cell.angle_gamma   90.00
#
_symmetry.space_group_name_H-M   'P 1'
#
loop_
_entity.id
_entity.type
_entity.pdbx_description
1 polymer ?
#
loop_
_entity_poly.entity_id
_entity_poly.type
_entity_poly.pdbx_seq_one_letter_code
_entity_poly.pdbx_strand_id
1 'polypeptide(L)' 'MGRDEHRKSKNSFLAQTPKNQLSDGIDVEFSEEFADQNDKEAQARSRAANKRAKRK' A
#
# COMPACT_ATOMS: atom_id res chain seq x y z
N MET A 1 -2.52 -34.89 -30.60
CA MET A 1 -2.66 -34.64 -29.15
C MET A 1 -1.32 -34.15 -28.60
N GLY A 2 -1.05 -32.84 -28.66
CA GLY A 2 0.15 -32.23 -28.09
C GLY A 2 -0.21 -31.66 -26.72
N ARG A 3 0.39 -32.21 -25.66
CA ARG A 3 0.08 -31.88 -24.27
C ARG A 3 0.48 -30.42 -23.98
N ASP A 4 -0.49 -29.68 -23.47
CA ASP A 4 -0.37 -28.34 -22.89
C ASP A 4 0.64 -28.36 -21.72
N GLU A 5 1.92 -28.08 -22.02
CA GLU A 5 3.01 -28.02 -21.04
C GLU A 5 3.04 -26.70 -20.24
N HIS A 6 2.06 -25.81 -20.46
CA HIS A 6 2.01 -24.49 -19.81
C HIS A 6 1.26 -24.47 -18.47
N ARG A 7 0.96 -25.64 -17.89
CA ARG A 7 0.30 -25.78 -16.58
C ARG A 7 1.24 -26.10 -15.42
N LYS A 8 2.49 -25.66 -15.46
CA LYS A 8 3.36 -25.73 -14.27
C LYS A 8 3.07 -24.53 -13.38
N SER A 9 2.60 -24.81 -12.17
CA SER A 9 2.24 -23.80 -11.18
C SER A 9 3.41 -22.85 -10.94
N LYS A 10 3.10 -21.55 -10.96
CA LYS A 10 4.03 -20.44 -10.67
C LYS A 10 4.35 -20.41 -9.17
N ASN A 11 4.99 -21.45 -8.65
CA ASN A 11 5.60 -21.42 -7.33
C ASN A 11 7.08 -21.11 -7.56
N SER A 12 7.39 -19.84 -7.82
CA SER A 12 8.76 -19.35 -7.91
C SER A 12 9.44 -19.61 -6.57
N PHE A 13 10.28 -20.65 -6.52
CA PHE A 13 11.12 -20.96 -5.36
C PHE A 13 12.17 -19.88 -5.08
N LEU A 14 12.32 -18.90 -5.98
CA LEU A 14 13.11 -17.68 -5.80
C LEU A 14 12.24 -16.51 -5.27
N ALA A 15 11.42 -16.74 -4.23
CA ALA A 15 10.93 -15.61 -3.45
C ALA A 15 12.16 -14.97 -2.80
N GLN A 16 12.59 -13.81 -3.32
CA GLN A 16 13.87 -13.15 -3.00
C GLN A 16 14.03 -12.71 -1.54
N THR A 17 13.03 -12.90 -0.70
CA THR A 17 13.10 -12.63 0.74
C THR A 17 12.44 -13.78 1.52
N PRO A 18 13.16 -14.41 2.47
CA PRO A 18 12.57 -15.42 3.35
C PRO A 18 11.45 -14.81 4.18
N LYS A 19 10.45 -15.63 4.57
CA LYS A 19 9.19 -15.15 5.18
C LYS A 19 9.36 -14.33 6.46
N ASN A 20 10.45 -14.57 7.19
CA ASN A 20 10.82 -13.85 8.41
C ASN A 20 11.52 -12.49 8.13
N GLN A 21 11.82 -12.19 6.87
CA GLN A 21 12.39 -10.94 6.39
C GLN A 21 11.40 -10.14 5.53
N LEU A 22 10.17 -10.63 5.38
CA LEU A 22 9.07 -9.82 4.88
C LEU A 22 8.74 -8.82 5.98
N SER A 23 9.01 -7.53 5.73
CA SER A 23 8.43 -6.50 6.58
C SER A 23 6.92 -6.44 6.31
N ASP A 24 6.15 -6.00 7.29
CA ASP A 24 4.69 -5.84 7.15
C ASP A 24 4.31 -4.78 6.09
N GLY A 25 5.29 -4.09 5.48
CA GLY A 25 5.05 -3.06 4.47
C GLY A 25 4.28 -1.86 5.04
N ILE A 26 4.36 -1.64 6.35
CA ILE A 26 3.72 -0.50 6.98
C ILE A 26 4.58 0.72 6.70
N ASP A 27 4.17 1.52 5.72
CA ASP A 27 4.74 2.82 5.42
C ASP A 27 4.42 3.79 6.57
N VAL A 28 5.24 3.79 7.62
CA VAL A 28 5.15 4.73 8.76
C VAL A 28 5.77 6.07 8.36
N GLU A 29 5.28 6.67 7.27
CA GLU A 29 5.81 7.96 6.79
C GLU A 29 5.18 9.17 7.47
N PHE A 30 4.00 9.00 8.08
CA PHE A 30 3.29 10.07 8.77
C PHE A 30 3.10 9.76 10.25
N SER A 31 3.70 10.59 11.10
CA SER A 31 3.55 10.57 12.55
C SER A 31 2.86 11.85 13.01
N GLU A 32 1.66 11.73 13.59
CA GLU A 32 0.84 12.88 14.00
C GLU A 32 1.50 13.75 15.08
N GLU A 33 2.43 13.18 15.85
CA GLU A 33 3.21 13.90 16.87
C GLU A 33 4.25 14.86 16.29
N PHE A 34 4.75 14.59 15.08
CA PHE A 34 5.71 15.45 14.38
C PHE A 34 5.04 16.40 13.37
N ALA A 35 3.73 16.25 13.16
CA ALA A 35 2.98 17.07 12.23
C ALA A 35 2.92 18.52 12.73
N ASP A 36 3.37 19.44 11.88
CA ASP A 36 3.30 20.86 12.18
C ASP A 36 1.86 21.40 12.02
N GLN A 37 1.68 22.70 12.28
CA GLN A 37 0.37 23.34 12.12
C GLN A 37 -0.13 23.23 10.67
N ASN A 38 0.76 23.34 9.69
CA ASN A 38 0.43 23.35 8.27
C ASN A 38 -0.02 21.96 7.81
N ASP A 39 0.62 20.90 8.27
CA ASP A 39 0.28 19.51 7.99
C ASP A 39 -1.15 19.20 8.46
N LYS A 40 -1.50 19.65 9.66
CA LYS A 40 -2.84 19.48 10.23
C LYS A 40 -3.89 20.23 9.42
N GLU A 41 -3.60 21.46 9.01
CA GLU A 41 -4.50 22.24 8.17
C GLU A 41 -4.68 21.62 6.78
N ALA A 42 -3.60 21.12 6.17
CA ALA A 42 -3.63 20.46 4.87
C ALA A 42 -4.51 19.21 4.92
N GLN A 43 -4.38 18.38 5.97
CA GLN A 43 -5.25 17.23 6.19
C GLN A 43 -6.72 17.63 6.35
N ALA A 44 -7.00 18.68 7.12
CA ALA A 44 -8.36 19.18 7.32
C ALA A 44 -8.99 19.65 5.99
N ARG A 45 -8.23 20.42 5.18
CA ARG A 45 -8.67 20.88 3.85
C ARG A 45 -8.93 19.69 2.90
N SER A 46 -8.03 18.71 2.89
CA SER A 46 -8.17 17.49 2.09
C SER A 46 -9.44 16.71 2.46
N ARG A 47 -9.67 16.46 3.76
CA ARG A 47 -10.89 15.81 4.27
C ARG A 47 -12.16 16.56 3.86
N ALA A 48 -12.16 17.89 3.93
CA ALA A 48 -13.29 18.72 3.51
C ALA A 48 -13.54 18.69 1.99
N ALA A 49 -12.49 18.65 1.17
CA ALA A 49 -12.61 18.48 -0.28
C ALA A 49 -13.20 17.10 -0.63
N ASN A 50 -12.71 16.04 0.01
CA ASN A 50 -13.19 14.68 -0.21
C ASN A 50 -14.68 14.53 0.16
N LYS A 51 -15.12 15.14 1.27
CA LYS A 51 -16.55 15.22 1.64
C LYS A 51 -17.40 15.93 0.59
N ARG A 52 -16.89 17.01 -0.03
CA ARG A 52 -17.57 17.72 -1.11
C ARG A 52 -17.69 16.84 -2.36
N ALA A 53 -16.62 16.16 -2.74
CA ALA A 53 -16.60 15.28 -3.90
C ALA A 53 -17.57 14.10 -3.75
N LYS A 54 -17.65 13.49 -2.56
CA LYS A 54 -18.57 12.36 -2.29
C LYS A 54 -20.05 12.74 -2.23
N ARG A 55 -20.38 14.02 -2.08
CA ARG A 55 -21.76 14.53 -2.07
C ARG A 55 -22.28 14.89 -3.47
N LYS A 56 -21.46 14.73 -4.49
CA LYS A 56 -21.79 14.98 -5.90
C LYS A 56 -22.04 13.64 -6.59
#